data_AF-A0A855K9U6-F1
#
_entry.id   AF-A0A855K9U6-F1
#
_cell.length_a   1.000
_cell.length_b   1.000
_cell.length_c   1.000
_cell.angle_alpha   90.00
_cell.angle_beta   90.00
_cell.angle_gamma   90.00
#
_symmetry.space_group_name_H-M   'P 1'
#
loop_
_entity.id
_entity.type
_entity.pdbx_description
1 polymer ?
#
loop_
_entity_poly.entity_id
_entity_poly.type
_entity_poly.pdbx_seq_one_letter_code
_entity_poly.pdbx_strand_id
1 'polypeptide(L)'
;TMPITEKDGATEEYLYIDDADGLVACVQMGTIEFHGWGSLVGTLEQPDRMVFDLDPDEGLGFDLVKNAAVELKEHLAELGLVSFAMLSGGK
;
A
#
# COMPACT_ATOMS: atom_id res chain seq x y z
N THR A 1 -9.73 16.96 3.52
CA THR A 1 -8.96 16.79 2.28
C THR A 1 -7.73 17.67 2.34
N MET A 2 -6.83 17.54 1.38
CA MET A 2 -5.65 18.38 1.23
C MET A 2 -5.26 18.49 -0.24
N PRO A 3 -4.77 19.66 -0.70
CA PRO A 3 -4.30 19.82 -2.07
C PRO A 3 -2.98 19.08 -2.29
N ILE A 4 -2.88 18.34 -3.39
CA ILE A 4 -1.67 17.64 -3.80
C ILE A 4 -1.38 17.97 -5.26
N THR A 5 -0.13 18.34 -5.54
CA THR A 5 0.34 18.58 -6.90
C THR A 5 0.75 17.27 -7.54
N GLU A 6 0.08 16.90 -8.63
CA GLU A 6 0.35 15.69 -9.38
C GLU A 6 1.54 15.85 -10.32
N LYS A 7 1.97 14.73 -10.93
CA LYS A 7 3.13 14.68 -11.83
C LYS A 7 2.99 15.54 -13.07
N ASP A 8 1.76 15.80 -13.51
CA ASP A 8 1.46 16.67 -14.65
C ASP A 8 1.40 18.17 -14.27
N GLY A 9 1.58 18.50 -12.98
CA GLY A 9 1.53 19.84 -12.44
C GLY A 9 0.12 20.32 -12.05
N ALA A 10 -0.92 19.52 -12.27
CA ALA A 10 -2.25 19.82 -11.75
C ALA A 10 -2.27 19.71 -10.22
N THR A 11 -3.17 20.44 -9.56
CA THR A 11 -3.38 20.33 -8.11
C THR A 11 -4.81 19.86 -7.86
N GLU A 12 -4.93 18.74 -7.16
CA GLU A 12 -6.21 18.10 -6.88
C GLU A 12 -6.40 17.90 -5.37
N GLU A 13 -7.65 17.85 -4.93
CA GLU A 13 -8.01 17.63 -3.53
C GLU A 13 -8.07 16.13 -3.21
N TYR A 14 -7.19 15.68 -2.32
CA TYR A 14 -7.17 14.29 -1.88
C TYR A 14 -7.73 14.14 -0.47
N LEU A 15 -8.45 13.04 -0.24
CA LEU A 15 -8.96 12.68 1.08
C LEU A 15 -7.84 12.06 1.94
N TYR A 16 -7.84 12.42 3.22
CA TYR A 16 -7.15 11.67 4.26
C TYR A 16 -8.14 11.42 5.41
N ILE A 17 -7.90 10.36 6.18
CA ILE A 17 -8.75 9.93 7.28
C ILE A 17 -7.91 10.01 8.56
N ASP A 18 -8.37 10.78 9.54
CA ASP A 18 -7.69 11.01 10.81
C ASP A 18 -8.40 10.37 12.02
N ASP A 19 -9.63 9.89 11.84
CA ASP A 19 -10.38 9.16 12.86
C ASP A 19 -11.30 8.06 12.30
N ALA A 20 -11.96 7.34 13.21
CA ALA A 20 -12.87 6.25 12.87
C ALA A 20 -14.16 6.73 12.19
N ASP A 21 -14.64 7.93 12.52
CA ASP A 21 -15.87 8.49 11.94
C ASP A 21 -15.66 8.82 10.45
N GLY A 22 -14.48 9.34 10.09
CA GLY A 22 -14.06 9.54 8.70
C GLY A 22 -13.99 8.24 7.91
N LEU A 23 -13.53 7.14 8.53
CA LEU A 23 -13.53 5.82 7.90
C LEU A 23 -14.96 5.33 7.64
N VAL A 24 -15.85 5.44 8.63
CA VAL A 24 -17.27 5.07 8.51
C VAL A 24 -17.96 5.92 7.44
N ALA A 25 -17.64 7.20 7.32
CA ALA A 25 -18.18 8.06 6.28
C ALA A 25 -17.80 7.57 4.86
N CYS A 26 -16.58 7.08 4.66
CA CYS A 26 -16.17 6.48 3.39
C CYS A 26 -16.98 5.21 3.08
N VAL A 27 -17.16 4.33 4.07
CA VAL A 27 -17.98 3.12 3.93
C VAL A 27 -19.43 3.49 3.60
N GLN A 28 -19.99 4.51 4.24
CA GLN A 28 -21.34 5.01 3.96
C GLN A 28 -21.49 5.51 2.50
N MET A 29 -20.41 6.00 1.90
CA MET A 29 -20.36 6.40 0.50
C MET A 29 -20.11 5.23 -0.47
N GLY A 30 -20.02 4.00 0.04
CA GLY A 30 -19.83 2.79 -0.76
C GLY A 30 -18.37 2.43 -1.04
N THR A 31 -17.40 3.01 -0.32
CA THR A 31 -15.98 2.63 -0.46
C THR A 31 -15.76 1.18 -0.01
N ILE A 32 -15.18 0.36 -0.90
CA ILE A 32 -14.84 -1.05 -0.64
C ILE A 32 -13.34 -1.22 -0.38
N GLU A 33 -12.50 -0.46 -1.09
CA GLU A 33 -11.05 -0.52 -0.99
C GLU A 33 -10.45 0.86 -0.68
N PHE A 34 -9.39 0.87 0.13
CA PHE A 34 -8.64 2.08 0.47
C PHE A 34 -7.23 1.98 -0.07
N HIS A 35 -6.88 2.90 -0.96
CA HIS A 35 -5.56 2.98 -1.58
C HIS A 35 -4.79 4.13 -0.93
N GLY A 36 -4.06 3.82 0.14
CA GLY A 36 -3.34 4.82 0.94
C GLY A 36 -1.91 5.07 0.47
N TRP A 37 -1.41 6.29 0.66
CA TRP A 37 -0.01 6.63 0.44
C TRP A 37 0.95 5.83 1.33
N GLY A 38 2.18 5.63 0.85
CA GLY A 38 3.30 5.05 1.58
C GLY A 38 3.96 6.00 2.60
N SER A 39 3.27 7.06 2.99
CA SER A 39 3.73 8.14 3.85
C SER A 39 2.58 8.69 4.69
N LEU A 40 2.91 9.48 5.71
CA LEU A 40 1.94 10.27 6.44
C LEU A 40 1.56 11.53 5.67
N VAL A 41 0.36 12.05 5.96
CA VAL A 41 -0.21 13.26 5.32
C VAL A 41 0.71 14.49 5.42
N GLY A 42 1.48 14.62 6.51
CA GLY A 42 2.40 15.75 6.71
C GLY A 42 3.76 15.60 6.01
N THR A 43 4.09 14.42 5.49
CA THR A 43 5.41 14.09 4.93
C THR A 43 5.26 13.27 3.64
N LEU A 44 4.36 13.69 2.74
CA LEU A 44 3.98 12.92 1.55
C LEU A 44 5.17 12.43 0.71
N GLU A 45 6.18 13.29 0.51
CA GLU A 45 7.40 13.02 -0.26
C GLU A 45 8.47 12.22 0.49
N GLN A 46 8.18 11.78 1.72
CA GLN A 46 9.08 10.99 2.57
C GLN A 46 8.37 9.70 2.97
N PRO A 47 8.38 8.67 2.10
CA PRO A 47 7.74 7.39 2.41
C PRO A 47 8.39 6.74 3.63
N ASP A 48 7.56 6.23 4.53
CA ASP A 48 7.97 5.52 5.74
C ASP A 48 7.85 3.99 5.61
N ARG A 49 7.26 3.52 4.50
CA ARG A 49 7.14 2.10 4.16
C ARG A 49 7.58 1.82 2.72
N MET A 50 8.19 0.66 2.53
CA MET A 50 8.49 0.08 1.22
C MET A 50 7.59 -1.13 1.00
N VAL A 51 6.93 -1.20 -0.15
CA VAL A 51 6.05 -2.31 -0.53
C VAL A 51 6.66 -3.02 -1.73
N PHE A 52 6.81 -4.34 -1.61
CA PHE A 52 7.15 -5.21 -2.72
C PHE A 52 5.87 -5.93 -3.14
N ASP A 53 5.39 -5.64 -4.34
CA ASP A 53 4.22 -6.30 -4.90
C ASP A 53 4.67 -7.56 -5.65
N LEU A 54 4.13 -8.72 -5.26
CA LEU A 54 4.52 -10.02 -5.80
C LEU A 54 3.36 -10.61 -6.58
N ASP A 55 3.32 -10.31 -7.87
CA ASP A 55 2.29 -10.81 -8.77
C ASP A 55 2.74 -12.10 -9.47
N PRO A 56 1.89 -13.15 -9.50
CA PRO A 56 2.14 -14.32 -10.33
C PRO A 56 1.93 -13.98 -11.80
N ASP A 57 2.88 -14.39 -12.66
CA ASP A 57 2.70 -14.38 -14.11
C ASP A 57 1.60 -15.38 -14.54
N GLU A 58 1.10 -15.24 -15.77
CA GLU A 58 0.06 -16.11 -16.31
C GLU A 58 0.46 -17.60 -16.21
N GLY A 59 -0.37 -18.39 -15.55
CA GLY A 59 -0.16 -19.82 -15.36
C GLY A 59 0.69 -20.20 -14.14
N LEU A 60 1.20 -19.22 -13.37
CA LEU A 60 1.83 -19.48 -12.08
C LEU A 60 0.78 -19.49 -10.96
N GLY A 61 0.88 -20.48 -10.07
CA GLY A 61 0.01 -20.59 -8.90
C GLY A 61 0.49 -19.75 -7.73
N PHE A 62 -0.44 -19.42 -6.83
CA PHE A 62 -0.17 -18.65 -5.61
C PHE A 62 0.89 -19.29 -4.68
N ASP A 63 1.12 -20.60 -4.78
CA ASP A 63 2.20 -21.28 -4.04
C ASP A 63 3.59 -20.73 -4.38
N LEU A 64 3.82 -20.33 -5.63
CA LEU A 64 5.10 -19.71 -6.02
C LEU A 64 5.26 -18.31 -5.44
N VAL A 65 4.17 -17.53 -5.38
CA VAL A 65 4.17 -16.19 -4.76
C VAL A 65 4.50 -16.30 -3.27
N LYS A 66 3.90 -17.28 -2.56
CA LYS A 66 4.23 -17.53 -1.16
C LYS A 66 5.69 -17.88 -0.95
N ASN A 67 6.26 -18.74 -1.80
CA ASN A 67 7.68 -19.10 -1.70
C ASN A 67 8.56 -17.87 -1.93
N ALA A 68 8.28 -17.07 -2.97
CA ALA A 68 9.00 -15.83 -3.24
C ALA A 68 8.90 -14.83 -2.07
N ALA A 69 7.74 -14.72 -1.41
CA ALA A 69 7.57 -13.86 -0.24
C ALA A 69 8.43 -14.31 0.96
N VAL A 70 8.57 -15.63 1.17
CA VAL A 70 9.44 -16.20 2.21
C VAL A 70 10.91 -15.94 1.89
N GLU A 71 11.35 -16.18 0.65
CA GLU A 71 12.72 -15.90 0.22
C GLU A 71 13.07 -14.41 0.33
N LEU A 72 12.16 -13.53 -0.11
CA LEU A 72 12.34 -12.08 0.01
C LEU A 72 12.49 -11.66 1.48
N LYS A 73 11.69 -12.24 2.39
CA LYS A 73 11.81 -11.98 3.82
C LYS A 73 13.19 -12.37 4.35
N GLU A 74 13.71 -13.52 3.95
CA GLU A 74 15.04 -13.98 4.36
C GLU A 74 16.14 -13.03 3.87
N HIS A 75 16.12 -12.64 2.59
CA HIS A 75 17.08 -11.69 2.04
C HIS A 75 17.01 -10.31 2.72
N LEU A 76 15.79 -9.80 3.00
CA LEU A 76 15.64 -8.53 3.73
C LEU A 76 16.18 -8.64 5.16
N ALA A 77 15.99 -9.79 5.82
CA ALA A 77 16.52 -10.02 7.16
C ALA A 77 18.06 -10.07 7.19
N GLU A 78 18.71 -10.60 6.14
CA GLU A 78 20.18 -10.55 5.98
C GLU A 78 20.71 -9.11 5.90
N LEU A 79 19.91 -8.19 5.36
CA LEU A 79 20.20 -6.76 5.33
C LEU A 79 19.81 -6.03 6.63
N GLY A 80 19.31 -6.73 7.64
CA GLY A 80 18.83 -6.16 8.89
C GLY A 80 17.48 -5.45 8.80
N LEU A 81 16.72 -5.68 7.73
CA LEU A 81 15.40 -5.08 7.51
C LEU A 81 14.29 -6.00 8.02
N VAL A 82 13.31 -5.41 8.70
CA VAL A 82 12.10 -6.11 9.15
C VAL A 82 11.04 -6.00 8.06
N SER A 83 10.42 -7.13 7.71
CA SER A 83 9.37 -7.19 6.69
C SER A 83 8.16 -8.01 7.16
N PHE A 84 7.00 -7.70 6.57
CA PHE A 84 5.72 -8.32 6.88
C PHE A 84 5.06 -8.76 5.57
N ALA A 85 4.45 -9.95 5.57
CA ALA A 85 3.65 -10.41 4.45
C ALA A 85 2.19 -9.97 4.65
N MET A 86 1.57 -9.51 3.58
CA MET A 86 0.16 -9.14 3.52
C MET A 86 -0.45 -9.74 2.27
N LEU A 87 -1.63 -10.35 2.37
CA LEU A 87 -2.37 -10.83 1.21
C LEU A 87 -3.08 -9.64 0.57
N SER A 88 -3.01 -9.51 -0.76
CA SER A 88 -3.75 -8.47 -1.50
C SER A 88 -5.27 -8.69 -1.46
N GLY A 89 -5.71 -9.91 -1.16
CA GLY A 89 -7.11 -10.34 -1.30
C GLY A 89 -7.50 -10.70 -2.74
N GLY A 90 -6.53 -10.60 -3.67
CA GLY A 90 -6.69 -10.95 -5.08
C GLY A 90 -6.17 -12.36 -5.42
N LYS A 91 -5.23 -12.43 -6.38
CA LYS A 91 -4.66 -13.66 -6.94
C LYS A 91 -3.71 -14.38 -5.98
#